data_AF-A0A1R1XC58-F1
#
_entry.id   AF-A0A1R1XC58-F1
#
_cell.length_a   1.000
_cell.length_b   1.000
_cell.length_c   1.000
_cell.angle_alpha   90.00
_cell.angle_beta   90.00
_cell.angle_gamma   90.00
#
_symmetry.space_group_name_H-M   'P 1'
#
loop_
_entity.id
_entity.type
_entity.pdbx_description
1 polymer ?
#
loop_
_entity_poly.entity_id
_entity_poly.type
_entity_poly.pdbx_seq_one_letter_code
_entity_poly.pdbx_strand_id
1 'polypeptide(L)'
;MQSDLTQSVADRLVPLPNRVAGRDGILTLKDESMLIKETTSLELDFYEKAVNYPVFTPFVPTFYGVLRQQAHKESFLSSQTDVSSIFQVTI
;
A
#
# COMPACT_ATOMS: atom_id res chain seq x y z
N MET A 1 11.97 -26.54 -8.12
CA MET A 1 11.75 -25.56 -7.03
C MET A 1 10.74 -24.54 -7.55
N GLN A 2 9.44 -24.85 -7.41
CA GLN A 2 8.34 -24.00 -7.89
C GLN A 2 7.88 -23.18 -6.70
N SER A 3 8.17 -21.87 -6.69
CA SER A 3 7.69 -20.96 -5.66
C SER A 3 6.30 -20.45 -6.03
N ASP A 4 5.38 -20.57 -5.08
CA ASP A 4 3.98 -20.12 -5.09
C ASP A 4 3.75 -18.80 -5.84
N LEU A 5 3.18 -18.91 -7.05
CA LEU A 5 2.65 -17.77 -7.81
C LEU A 5 1.22 -17.39 -7.40
N THR A 6 0.67 -18.02 -6.36
CA THR A 6 -0.73 -17.88 -5.91
C THR A 6 -0.88 -17.19 -4.56
N GLN A 7 0.21 -16.82 -3.89
CA GLN A 7 0.10 -16.10 -2.63
C GLN A 7 -0.38 -14.67 -2.90
N SER A 8 -1.51 -14.30 -2.30
CA SER A 8 -2.08 -12.97 -2.46
C SER A 8 -1.07 -11.92 -2.00
N VAL A 9 -0.98 -10.79 -2.70
CA VAL A 9 -0.14 -9.66 -2.29
C VAL A 9 -0.48 -9.22 -0.86
N ALA A 10 -1.76 -9.39 -0.46
CA ALA A 10 -2.24 -9.15 0.89
C ALA A 10 -1.45 -9.94 1.96
N ASP A 11 -1.15 -11.21 1.69
CA ASP A 11 -0.48 -12.12 2.62
C ASP A 11 1.02 -11.80 2.79
N ARG A 12 1.53 -10.90 1.94
CA ARG A 12 2.90 -10.39 1.98
C ARG A 12 3.00 -9.04 2.70
N LEU A 13 1.88 -8.41 3.03
CA LEU A 13 1.86 -7.16 3.77
C LEU A 13 1.95 -7.44 5.27
N VAL A 14 2.91 -6.78 5.91
CA VAL A 14 3.13 -6.84 7.35
C VAL A 14 3.22 -5.41 7.91
N PRO A 15 2.93 -5.18 9.20
CA PRO A 15 3.20 -3.89 9.83
C PRO A 15 4.68 -3.51 9.69
N LEU A 16 4.97 -2.23 9.43
CA LEU A 16 6.35 -1.75 9.30
C LEU A 16 7.16 -1.99 10.59
N PRO A 17 8.20 -2.85 10.58
CA PRO A 17 9.07 -3.02 11.74
C PRO A 17 9.92 -1.76 11.97
N ASN A 18 10.39 -1.56 13.20
CA ASN A 18 11.30 -0.46 13.57
C ASN A 18 10.80 0.96 13.24
N ARG A 19 9.48 1.16 13.20
CA ARG A 19 8.87 2.47 12.95
C ARG A 19 9.28 3.49 14.02
N VAL A 20 9.93 4.57 13.59
CA VAL A 20 10.35 5.68 14.45
C VAL A 20 9.30 6.80 14.54
N ALA A 21 8.47 6.96 13.50
CA ALA A 21 7.42 7.99 13.43
C ALA A 21 6.26 7.56 12.50
N GLY A 22 5.21 8.38 12.44
CA GLY A 22 4.03 8.14 11.59
C GLY A 22 2.81 7.63 12.37
N ARG A 23 1.69 7.49 11.67
CA ARG A 23 0.44 6.97 12.23
C ARG A 23 0.46 5.45 12.31
N ASP A 24 -0.49 4.89 13.06
CA ASP A 24 -0.78 3.46 13.01
C ASP A 24 -1.34 3.03 11.67
N GLY A 25 -1.12 1.76 11.30
CA GLY A 25 -1.58 1.20 10.03
C GLY A 25 -0.62 1.32 8.85
N ILE A 26 0.65 1.73 9.06
CA ILE A 26 1.67 1.66 8.00
C ILE A 26 2.06 0.19 7.76
N LEU A 27 1.95 -0.23 6.51
CA LEU A 27 2.27 -1.57 6.05
C LEU A 27 3.52 -1.56 5.18
N THR A 28 4.17 -2.71 5.09
CA THR A 28 5.32 -2.94 4.22
C THR A 28 5.29 -4.36 3.68
N LEU A 29 6.03 -4.62 2.61
CA LEU A 29 6.30 -6.00 2.19
C LEU A 29 7.23 -6.71 3.18
N LYS A 30 7.19 -8.04 3.23
CA LYS A 30 8.09 -8.86 4.08
C LYS A 30 9.59 -8.59 3.85
N ASP A 31 9.98 -8.17 2.66
CA ASP A 31 11.35 -7.80 2.30
C ASP A 31 11.64 -6.30 2.50
N GLU A 32 10.68 -5.55 3.06
CA GLU A 32 10.73 -4.12 3.31
C GLU A 32 10.96 -3.24 2.07
N SER A 33 10.80 -3.80 0.86
CA SER A 33 11.09 -3.10 -0.41
C SER A 33 10.05 -2.04 -0.79
N MET A 34 8.84 -2.11 -0.22
CA MET A 34 7.75 -1.19 -0.53
C MET A 34 6.96 -0.86 0.73
N LEU A 35 6.73 0.44 0.94
CA LEU A 35 5.95 0.98 2.04
C LEU A 35 4.56 1.42 1.55
N ILE A 36 3.54 1.06 2.31
CA ILE A 36 2.15 1.49 2.11
C ILE A 36 1.72 2.28 3.33
N LYS A 37 1.28 3.51 3.12
CA LYS A 37 0.79 4.39 4.17
C LYS A 37 -0.46 5.12 3.73
N GLU A 38 -1.28 5.50 4.71
CA GLU A 38 -2.24 6.58 4.49
C GLU A 38 -1.50 7.84 4.05
N THR A 39 -2.08 8.52 3.06
CA THR A 39 -1.51 9.70 2.43
C THR A 39 -2.50 10.84 2.52
N THR A 40 -2.01 12.02 2.87
CA THR A 40 -2.76 13.27 2.80
C THR A 40 -2.73 13.85 1.39
N SER A 41 -3.68 14.74 1.04
CA SER A 41 -3.66 15.43 -0.25
C SER A 41 -2.37 16.23 -0.48
N LEU A 42 -1.76 16.75 0.60
CA LEU A 42 -0.49 17.47 0.54
C LEU A 42 0.68 16.56 0.17
N GLU A 43 0.76 15.37 0.77
CA GLU A 43 1.80 14.39 0.45
C GLU A 43 1.66 13.86 -0.97
N LEU A 44 0.42 13.63 -1.44
CA LEU A 44 0.17 13.21 -2.82
C LEU A 44 0.66 14.26 -3.81
N ASP A 45 0.29 15.53 -3.59
CA ASP A 45 0.71 16.67 -4.42
C ASP A 45 2.25 16.81 -4.45
N PHE A 46 2.91 16.59 -3.30
CA PHE A 46 4.37 16.57 -3.22
C PHE A 46 4.99 15.51 -4.13
N TYR A 47 4.53 14.26 -4.05
CA TYR A 47 5.08 13.18 -4.88
C TYR A 47 4.79 13.37 -6.37
N GLU A 48 3.59 13.84 -6.73
CA GLU A 48 3.22 14.13 -8.11
C GLU A 48 4.04 15.28 -8.72
N LYS A 49 4.41 16.28 -7.91
CA LYS A 49 5.20 17.43 -8.38
C LYS A 49 6.71 17.20 -8.30
N ALA A 50 7.19 16.29 -7.46
CA ALA A 50 8.63 16.04 -7.24
C ALA A 50 9.38 15.69 -8.53
N VAL A 51 8.71 15.10 -9.51
CA VAL A 51 9.28 14.78 -10.84
C VAL A 51 9.69 16.02 -11.63
N ASN A 52 9.13 17.19 -11.33
CA ASN A 52 9.49 18.46 -11.97
C ASN A 52 10.76 19.07 -11.38
N TYR A 53 11.38 18.43 -10.39
CA TYR A 53 12.59 18.91 -9.70
C TYR A 53 13.72 17.87 -9.78
N PRO A 54 14.39 17.69 -10.94
CA PRO A 54 15.34 16.60 -11.18
C PRO A 54 16.54 16.55 -10.23
N VAL A 55 16.93 17.70 -9.67
CA VAL A 55 18.01 17.78 -8.67
C VAL A 55 17.61 17.17 -7.33
N PHE A 56 16.31 17.16 -7.03
CA PHE A 56 15.75 16.69 -5.77
C PHE A 56 15.19 15.27 -5.86
N THR A 57 14.65 14.86 -7.02
CA THR A 57 14.02 13.54 -7.22
C THR A 57 14.86 12.35 -6.75
N PRO A 58 16.20 12.30 -6.91
CA PRO A 58 17.02 11.17 -6.43
C PRO A 58 17.00 10.98 -4.90
N PHE A 59 16.59 12.00 -4.14
CA PHE A 59 16.50 11.95 -2.67
C PHE A 59 15.09 11.64 -2.17
N VAL A 60 14.12 11.51 -3.07
CA VAL A 60 12.72 11.22 -2.74
C VAL A 60 12.47 9.71 -2.97
N PRO A 61 11.77 9.02 -2.06
CA PRO A 61 11.36 7.64 -2.30
C PRO A 61 10.57 7.53 -3.60
N THR A 62 10.79 6.44 -4.35
CA THR A 62 10.02 6.17 -5.57
C THR A 62 8.53 6.03 -5.22
N PHE A 63 7.71 6.86 -5.87
CA PHE A 63 6.27 6.83 -5.70
C PHE A 63 5.61 5.97 -6.79
N TYR A 64 5.00 4.86 -6.38
CA TYR A 64 4.36 3.92 -7.29
C TYR A 64 2.86 4.20 -7.54
N GLY A 65 2.26 5.14 -6.80
CA GLY A 65 0.85 5.52 -6.94
C GLY A 65 0.03 5.37 -5.66
N VAL A 66 -1.29 5.45 -5.80
CA VAL A 66 -2.26 5.42 -4.68
C VAL A 66 -3.11 4.16 -4.76
N LEU A 67 -3.22 3.45 -3.63
CA LEU A 67 -4.19 2.38 -3.46
C LEU A 67 -5.52 2.97 -2.96
N ARG A 68 -6.63 2.52 -3.53
CA ARG A 68 -7.97 2.91 -3.08
C ARG A 68 -8.66 1.67 -2.51
N GLN A 69 -9.11 1.76 -1.26
CA GLN A 69 -9.98 0.75 -0.70
C GLN A 69 -11.33 0.84 -1.42
N GLN A 70 -11.74 -0.24 -2.11
CA GLN A 70 -13.11 -0.32 -2.59
C GLN A 70 -14.02 -0.43 -1.36
N ALA A 71 -14.95 0.50 -1.21
CA ALA A 71 -16.02 0.37 -0.23
C ALA A 71 -16.85 -0.85 -0.64
N HIS A 72 -16.66 -1.97 0.04
CA HIS A 72 -17.61 -3.07 -0.04
C HIS A 72 -18.92 -2.50 0.49
N LYS A 73 -19.94 -2.32 -0.37
CA LYS A 73 -21.29 -2.03 0.12
C LYS A 73 -21.62 -3.16 1.09
N GLU A 74 -21.71 -2.85 2.38
CA GLU A 74 -22.22 -3.78 3.37
C GLU A 74 -23.69 -4.07 3.03
N SER A 75 -23.92 -5.12 2.26
CA SER A 75 -25.12 -5.92 2.41
C SER A 75 -24.95 -6.63 3.75
N PHE A 76 -25.53 -6.07 4.81
CA PHE A 76 -25.67 -6.73 6.11
C PHE A 76 -26.21 -8.14 5.94
N LEU A 77 -25.36 -9.18 5.96
CA LEU A 77 -25.72 -10.53 6.39
C LEU A 77 -24.47 -11.30 6.86
N SER A 78 -24.39 -11.45 8.18
CA SER A 78 -23.75 -12.53 8.97
C SER A 78 -22.33 -13.03 8.61
N SER A 79 -21.41 -12.72 9.52
CA SER A 79 -20.48 -13.67 10.17
C SER A 79 -19.73 -14.67 9.29
N GLN A 80 -18.77 -14.20 8.49
CA GLN A 80 -17.50 -14.92 8.28
C GLN A 80 -16.49 -14.01 7.58
N THR A 81 -15.35 -13.78 8.23
CA THR A 81 -14.27 -12.90 7.76
C THR A 81 -13.45 -13.64 6.71
N ASP A 82 -13.82 -13.52 5.44
CA ASP A 82 -13.00 -13.97 4.32
C ASP A 82 -12.31 -12.76 3.66
N VAL A 83 -11.02 -12.61 3.94
CA VAL A 83 -10.14 -11.51 3.47
C VAL A 83 -9.67 -11.69 2.02
N SER A 84 -10.06 -12.79 1.36
CA SER A 84 -9.65 -13.10 -0.03
C SER A 84 -10.22 -12.15 -1.10
N SER A 85 -11.22 -11.32 -0.76
CA SER A 85 -11.92 -10.46 -1.73
C SER A 85 -11.38 -9.02 -1.84
N ILE A 86 -10.31 -8.66 -1.12
CA ILE A 86 -9.96 -7.24 -0.89
C ILE A 86 -9.12 -6.60 -2.01
N PHE A 87 -8.53 -7.37 -2.93
CA PHE A 87 -7.64 -6.83 -3.96
C PHE A 87 -8.02 -7.27 -5.38
N GLN A 88 -8.92 -6.52 -6.03
CA GLN A 88 -9.05 -6.55 -7.49
C GLN A 88 -8.37 -5.33 -8.11
N VAL A 89 -7.39 -5.60 -8.96
CA VAL A 89 -6.75 -4.61 -9.85
C VAL A 89 -7.61 -4.48 -11.10
N THR A 90 -8.16 -3.30 -11.37
CA THR A 90 -8.84 -3.00 -12.65
C THR A 90 -7.82 -2.37 -13.59
N ILE A 91 -7.65 -2.98 -14.78
CA ILE A 91 -6.84 -2.46 -15.90
C ILE A 91 -7.69 -1.45 -16.69
#